data_AF-A0A651HT73-F1
#
_entry.id   AF-A0A651HT73-F1
#
_cell.length_a   1.000
_cell.length_b   1.000
_cell.length_c   1.000
_cell.angle_alpha   90.00
_cell.angle_beta   90.00
_cell.angle_gamma   90.00
#
_symmetry.space_group_name_H-M   'P 1'
#
loop_
_entity.id
_entity.type
_entity.pdbx_description
1 polymer ?
#
loop_
_entity_poly.entity_id
_entity_poly.type
_entity_poly.pdbx_seq_one_letter_code
_entity_poly.pdbx_strand_id
1 'polypeptide(L)'
;MRRLDSPDPSHAGGCGPDHRRPTLSPRHRLVTELFAGPWGPILIFGLRIVDVTLATMRMLLVMRNQRTIVPFIGFFEAAIWVLAIGTAIQNLHSVWHILGYAGGFASGTLVGLWLEGKLAMGLASVRIISRNAGEAVADALRHEGFGVTEFSGYGREGRVELLLTLVKRRQINRVIATVEAEDHDAFISVEEPRTIRRGWLFSTRRK
;
A
#
# COMPACT_ATOMS: atom_id res chain seq x y z
N MET A 1 -68.53 45.70 31.89
CA MET A 1 -67.17 45.13 32.05
C MET A 1 -66.19 45.92 31.19
N ARG A 2 -65.64 47.02 31.75
CA ARG A 2 -64.56 47.81 31.16
C ARG A 2 -63.24 47.30 31.74
N ARG A 3 -62.27 46.97 30.88
CA ARG A 3 -60.91 46.62 31.30
C ARG A 3 -60.20 47.84 31.86
N LEU A 4 -59.48 47.59 32.93
CA LEU A 4 -58.58 48.46 33.68
C LEU A 4 -57.27 48.69 32.92
N ASP A 5 -56.78 49.92 33.04
CA ASP A 5 -55.39 50.35 33.30
C ASP A 5 -54.26 50.11 32.26
N SER A 6 -53.89 51.20 31.58
CA SER A 6 -52.49 51.63 31.30
C SER A 6 -51.82 52.13 32.61
N PRO A 7 -50.48 52.22 32.81
CA PRO A 7 -49.38 52.68 31.91
C PRO A 7 -48.10 51.78 32.03
N ASP A 8 -46.94 51.94 31.37
CA ASP A 8 -46.00 53.08 31.29
C ASP A 8 -44.85 52.74 30.30
N PRO A 9 -44.24 53.70 29.57
CA PRO A 9 -43.23 53.46 28.55
C PRO A 9 -41.83 53.84 29.05
N SER A 10 -41.05 52.89 29.54
CA SER A 10 -39.62 53.10 29.77
C SER A 10 -38.87 51.80 30.02
N HIS A 11 -38.45 51.12 28.95
CA HIS A 11 -37.20 50.38 28.98
C HIS A 11 -36.52 50.48 27.62
N ALA A 12 -35.56 51.41 27.58
CA ALA A 12 -34.49 51.42 26.60
C ALA A 12 -33.72 50.09 26.66
N GLY A 13 -33.65 49.39 25.53
CA GLY A 13 -32.80 48.22 25.32
C GLY A 13 -32.09 48.40 23.98
N GLY A 14 -30.80 48.71 24.05
CA GLY A 14 -30.00 49.24 22.97
C GLY A 14 -29.74 48.32 21.77
N CYS A 15 -29.26 49.02 20.74
CA CYS A 15 -28.66 48.58 19.50
C CYS A 15 -27.66 47.42 19.65
N GLY A 16 -27.68 46.50 18.67
CA GLY A 16 -26.53 45.67 18.33
C GLY A 16 -26.86 44.51 17.40
N PRO A 17 -26.46 44.53 16.12
CA PRO A 17 -26.32 43.30 15.34
C PRO A 17 -25.06 42.59 15.85
N ASP A 18 -25.21 41.50 16.61
CA ASP A 18 -24.10 40.62 16.99
C ASP A 18 -23.65 39.79 15.77
N HIS A 19 -23.03 40.45 14.80
CA HIS A 19 -22.25 39.81 13.75
C HIS A 19 -20.91 39.35 14.35
N ARG A 20 -20.94 38.29 15.16
CA ARG A 20 -19.72 37.53 15.47
C ARG A 20 -19.25 36.86 14.19
N ARG A 21 -18.42 37.57 13.43
CA ARG A 21 -17.51 36.93 12.47
C ARG A 21 -16.71 35.92 13.28
N PRO A 22 -16.69 34.62 12.92
CA PRO A 22 -15.81 33.69 13.58
C PRO A 22 -14.38 34.20 13.38
N THR A 23 -13.74 34.61 14.48
CA THR A 23 -12.35 35.01 14.52
C THR A 23 -11.50 33.77 14.31
N LEU A 24 -11.36 33.47 13.04
CA LEU A 24 -10.46 32.50 12.47
C LEU A 24 -9.02 32.84 12.95
N SER A 25 -8.54 32.10 13.97
CA SER A 25 -7.16 32.04 14.48
C SER A 25 -6.05 32.06 13.39
N PRO A 26 -4.89 32.71 13.64
CA PRO A 26 -3.89 32.99 12.58
C PRO A 26 -3.32 31.75 11.86
N ARG A 27 -3.37 30.58 12.50
CA ARG A 27 -2.69 29.36 11.99
C ARG A 27 -3.40 28.71 10.80
N HIS A 28 -4.72 28.72 10.73
CA HIS A 28 -5.39 28.15 9.55
C HIS A 28 -5.30 29.07 8.34
N ARG A 29 -5.14 30.39 8.53
CA ARG A 29 -4.89 31.29 7.39
C ARG A 29 -3.61 30.93 6.66
N LEU A 30 -2.52 30.62 7.37
CA LEU A 30 -1.25 30.24 6.74
C LEU A 30 -1.36 28.96 5.92
N VAL A 31 -2.08 27.95 6.43
CA VAL A 31 -2.29 26.69 5.71
C VAL A 31 -3.13 26.95 4.46
N THR A 32 -4.26 27.66 4.59
CA THR A 32 -5.12 27.98 3.45
C THR A 32 -4.44 28.88 2.43
N GLU A 33 -3.61 29.85 2.84
CA GLU A 33 -2.86 30.73 1.92
C GLU A 33 -1.74 29.99 1.17
N LEU A 34 -1.03 29.06 1.82
CA LEU A 34 -0.04 28.20 1.16
C LEU A 34 -0.68 27.30 0.09
N PHE A 35 -1.88 26.79 0.38
CA PHE A 35 -2.62 25.94 -0.54
C PHE A 35 -3.46 26.69 -1.58
N ALA A 36 -3.80 27.96 -1.36
CA ALA A 36 -4.52 28.82 -2.31
C ALA A 36 -3.60 29.66 -3.21
N GLY A 37 -2.30 29.71 -2.91
CA GLY A 37 -1.30 30.37 -3.73
C GLY A 37 -0.96 29.60 -5.02
N PRO A 38 -0.06 30.15 -5.88
CA PRO A 38 0.39 29.50 -7.12
C PRO A 38 1.00 28.10 -6.91
N TRP A 39 1.51 27.83 -5.71
CA TRP A 39 2.13 26.58 -5.29
C TRP A 39 1.11 25.53 -4.81
N GLY A 40 -0.14 25.92 -4.62
CA GLY A 40 -1.24 25.07 -4.14
C GLY A 40 -1.42 23.76 -4.93
N PRO A 41 -1.52 23.81 -6.27
CA PRO A 41 -1.65 22.61 -7.10
C PRO A 41 -0.49 21.61 -6.94
N ILE A 42 0.74 22.10 -6.79
CA ILE A 42 1.95 21.27 -6.65
C ILE A 42 1.97 20.60 -5.26
N LEU A 43 1.58 21.34 -4.22
CA LEU A 43 1.49 20.79 -2.87
C LEU A 43 0.39 19.72 -2.79
N ILE A 44 -0.78 19.94 -3.40
CA ILE A 44 -1.86 18.95 -3.47
C ILE A 44 -1.40 17.71 -4.23
N PHE A 45 -0.69 17.90 -5.35
CA PHE A 45 -0.11 16.83 -6.13
C PHE A 45 0.83 15.96 -5.29
N GLY A 46 1.79 16.57 -4.58
CA GLY A 46 2.72 15.85 -3.70
C GLY A 46 2.02 15.15 -2.54
N LEU A 47 1.04 15.83 -1.91
CA LEU A 47 0.26 15.25 -0.82
C LEU A 47 -0.54 14.03 -1.29
N ARG A 48 -1.10 14.07 -2.50
CA ARG A 48 -1.82 12.95 -3.12
C ARG A 48 -0.90 11.79 -3.51
N ILE A 49 0.32 12.06 -3.94
CA ILE A 49 1.30 10.98 -4.16
C ILE A 49 1.54 10.22 -2.85
N VAL A 50 1.80 10.94 -1.75
CA VAL A 50 2.05 10.32 -0.45
C VAL A 50 0.83 9.56 0.05
N ASP A 51 -0.37 10.14 -0.04
CA ASP A 51 -1.66 9.53 0.31
C ASP A 51 -1.86 8.18 -0.38
N VAL A 52 -1.82 8.16 -1.72
CA VAL A 52 -2.03 6.95 -2.52
C VAL A 52 -0.94 5.91 -2.27
N THR A 53 0.31 6.36 -2.11
CA THR A 53 1.43 5.46 -1.78
C THR A 53 1.22 4.79 -0.43
N LEU A 54 0.80 5.54 0.59
CA LEU A 54 0.49 4.98 1.91
C LEU A 54 -0.69 4.01 1.87
N ALA A 55 -1.72 4.29 1.05
CA ALA A 55 -2.85 3.39 0.85
C ALA A 55 -2.40 2.04 0.26
N THR A 56 -1.55 2.07 -0.78
CA THR A 56 -0.94 0.84 -1.35
C THR A 56 -0.12 0.10 -0.30
N MET A 57 0.72 0.82 0.45
CA MET A 57 1.53 0.25 1.52
C MET A 57 0.70 -0.45 2.60
N ARG A 58 -0.36 0.21 3.06
CA ARG A 58 -1.30 -0.34 4.05
C ARG A 58 -1.91 -1.63 3.52
N MET A 59 -2.40 -1.63 2.28
CA MET A 59 -2.97 -2.82 1.65
C MET A 59 -1.98 -3.98 1.63
N LEU A 60 -0.73 -3.74 1.22
CA LEU A 60 0.33 -4.77 1.22
C LEU A 60 0.62 -5.31 2.62
N LEU A 61 0.64 -4.45 3.64
CA LEU A 61 0.87 -4.87 5.02
C LEU A 61 -0.32 -5.65 5.60
N VAL A 62 -1.55 -5.32 5.21
CA VAL A 62 -2.76 -6.10 5.54
C VAL A 62 -2.66 -7.51 4.94
N MET A 63 -2.28 -7.62 3.66
CA MET A 63 -2.06 -8.93 3.01
C MET A 63 -0.99 -9.77 3.71
N ARG A 64 0.02 -9.11 4.32
CA ARG A 64 1.08 -9.74 5.14
C ARG A 64 0.67 -10.00 6.59
N ASN A 65 -0.59 -9.77 6.96
CA ASN A 65 -1.10 -9.95 8.33
C ASN A 65 -0.28 -9.17 9.39
N GLN A 66 0.27 -8.01 9.03
CA GLN A 66 1.05 -7.14 9.92
C GLN A 66 0.12 -6.30 10.81
N ARG A 67 -0.32 -6.86 11.93
CA ARG A 67 -1.40 -6.29 12.76
C ARG A 67 -1.02 -5.02 13.53
N THR A 68 0.26 -4.83 13.84
CA THR A 68 0.71 -3.71 14.68
C THR A 68 0.92 -2.43 13.88
N ILE A 69 1.50 -2.50 12.69
CA ILE A 69 1.89 -1.31 11.91
C ILE A 69 0.73 -0.75 11.08
N VAL A 70 -0.17 -1.62 10.60
CA VAL A 70 -1.29 -1.27 9.72
C VAL A 70 -2.20 -0.17 10.30
N PRO A 71 -2.65 -0.23 11.58
CA PRO A 71 -3.53 0.79 12.12
C PRO A 71 -2.87 2.18 12.21
N PHE A 72 -1.57 2.24 12.54
CA PHE A 72 -0.84 3.51 12.59
C PHE A 72 -0.74 4.16 11.21
N ILE A 73 -0.41 3.38 10.17
CA ILE A 73 -0.36 3.90 8.79
C ILE A 73 -1.74 4.41 8.36
N GLY A 74 -2.80 3.64 8.63
CA GLY A 74 -4.16 4.04 8.27
C GLY A 74 -4.61 5.32 8.96
N PHE A 75 -4.18 5.56 10.21
CA PHE A 75 -4.47 6.81 10.92
C PHE A 75 -3.83 8.03 10.24
N PHE A 76 -2.54 7.94 9.89
CA PHE A 76 -1.85 9.04 9.20
C PHE A 76 -2.36 9.24 7.77
N GLU A 77 -2.66 8.16 7.04
CA GLU A 77 -3.31 8.20 5.72
C GLU A 77 -4.64 8.95 5.79
N ALA A 78 -5.52 8.60 6.74
CA ALA A 78 -6.81 9.27 6.89
C ALA A 78 -6.65 10.78 7.18
N ALA A 79 -5.67 11.16 8.01
CA ALA A 79 -5.38 12.58 8.29
C ALA A 79 -4.91 13.32 7.02
N ILE A 80 -4.01 12.72 6.25
CA ILE A 80 -3.52 13.28 4.97
C ILE A 80 -4.68 13.41 3.97
N TRP A 81 -5.51 12.38 3.85
CA TRP A 81 -6.63 12.36 2.92
C TRP A 81 -7.62 13.50 3.19
N VAL A 82 -7.98 13.71 4.47
CA VAL A 82 -8.89 14.79 4.90
C VAL A 82 -8.31 16.17 4.53
N LEU A 83 -7.01 16.39 4.75
CA LEU A 83 -6.34 17.65 4.39
C LEU A 83 -6.34 17.86 2.87
N ALA A 84 -6.03 16.81 2.11
CA ALA A 84 -5.95 16.86 0.66
C ALA A 84 -7.33 17.10 0.01
N ILE A 85 -8.37 16.39 0.45
CA ILE A 85 -9.72 16.54 -0.09
C ILE A 85 -10.34 17.89 0.29
N GLY A 86 -10.15 18.34 1.53
CA GLY A 86 -10.68 19.63 1.99
C GLY A 86 -10.15 20.79 1.14
N THR A 87 -8.85 20.74 0.82
CA THR A 87 -8.20 21.73 -0.05
C THR A 87 -8.69 21.63 -1.50
N ALA A 88 -8.84 20.42 -2.03
CA ALA A 88 -9.30 20.21 -3.40
C ALA A 88 -10.74 20.71 -3.61
N ILE A 89 -11.64 20.45 -2.66
CA ILE A 89 -13.04 20.90 -2.72
C ILE A 89 -13.13 22.42 -2.67
N GLN A 90 -12.34 23.08 -1.80
CA GLN A 90 -12.35 24.55 -1.71
C GLN A 90 -11.87 25.25 -2.99
N ASN A 91 -11.09 24.55 -3.84
CA ASN A 91 -10.48 25.11 -5.05
C ASN A 91 -11.01 24.47 -6.36
N LEU A 92 -12.24 23.93 -6.34
CA LEU A 92 -12.88 23.29 -7.51
C LEU A 92 -13.00 24.21 -8.74
N HIS A 93 -13.01 25.52 -8.56
CA HIS A 93 -13.09 26.49 -9.65
C HIS A 93 -11.80 26.58 -10.49
N SER A 94 -10.69 26.05 -9.99
CA SER A 94 -9.39 26.09 -10.66
C SER A 94 -9.06 24.74 -11.32
N VAL A 95 -9.00 24.72 -12.65
CA VAL A 95 -8.62 23.53 -13.44
C VAL A 95 -7.25 22.98 -13.00
N TRP A 96 -6.31 23.85 -12.63
CA TRP A 96 -4.98 23.47 -12.15
C TRP A 96 -5.02 22.66 -10.85
N HIS A 97 -5.93 22.99 -9.94
CA HIS A 97 -6.08 22.23 -8.69
C HIS A 97 -6.66 20.84 -8.93
N ILE A 98 -7.61 20.73 -9.86
CA ILE A 98 -8.19 19.45 -10.29
C ILE A 98 -7.11 18.59 -10.97
N LEU A 99 -6.32 19.16 -11.87
CA LEU A 99 -5.21 18.46 -12.52
C LEU A 99 -4.12 18.04 -11.53
N GLY A 100 -3.77 18.89 -10.56
CA GLY A 100 -2.83 18.54 -9.49
C GLY A 100 -3.35 17.36 -8.65
N TYR A 101 -4.65 17.35 -8.32
CA TYR A 101 -5.27 16.26 -7.59
C TYR A 101 -5.28 14.94 -8.39
N ALA A 102 -5.81 14.97 -9.62
CA ALA A 102 -5.92 13.79 -10.47
C ALA A 102 -4.54 13.26 -10.90
N GLY A 103 -3.61 14.16 -11.25
CA GLY A 103 -2.23 13.83 -11.57
C GLY A 103 -1.48 13.26 -10.38
N GLY A 104 -1.72 13.80 -9.17
CA GLY A 104 -1.13 13.30 -7.93
C GLY A 104 -1.61 11.89 -7.62
N PHE A 105 -2.89 11.61 -7.87
CA PHE A 105 -3.44 10.26 -7.73
C PHE A 105 -2.83 9.26 -8.72
N ALA A 106 -2.76 9.63 -10.01
CA ALA A 106 -2.20 8.77 -11.05
C ALA A 106 -0.70 8.49 -10.84
N SER A 107 0.08 9.52 -10.54
CA SER A 107 1.52 9.39 -10.24
C SER A 107 1.76 8.65 -8.92
N GLY A 108 0.95 8.91 -7.88
CA GLY A 108 0.98 8.17 -6.63
C GLY A 108 0.73 6.68 -6.83
N THR A 109 -0.17 6.33 -7.75
CA THR A 109 -0.42 4.93 -8.12
C THR A 109 0.82 4.30 -8.76
N LEU A 110 1.49 4.99 -9.69
CA LEU A 110 2.74 4.51 -10.29
C LEU A 110 3.85 4.32 -9.25
N VAL A 111 4.01 5.27 -8.32
CA VAL A 111 4.97 5.17 -7.21
C VAL A 111 4.61 4.01 -6.28
N GLY A 112 3.33 3.81 -6.00
CA GLY A 112 2.80 2.68 -5.24
C GLY A 112 3.14 1.34 -5.87
N LEU A 113 2.93 1.18 -7.19
CA LEU A 113 3.31 -0.02 -7.95
C LEU A 113 4.83 -0.26 -7.91
N TRP A 114 5.62 0.80 -8.06
CA TRP A 114 7.08 0.69 -7.98
C TRP A 114 7.55 0.26 -6.58
N LEU A 115 6.95 0.81 -5.53
CA LEU A 115 7.22 0.42 -4.15
C LEU A 115 6.76 -1.01 -3.86
N GLU A 116 5.61 -1.43 -4.37
CA GLU A 116 5.15 -2.82 -4.30
C GLU A 116 6.21 -3.77 -4.86
N GLY A 117 6.73 -3.49 -6.06
CA GLY A 117 7.80 -4.29 -6.66
C GLY A 117 9.07 -4.33 -5.80
N LYS A 118 9.41 -3.22 -5.11
CA LYS A 118 10.52 -3.17 -4.17
C LYS A 118 10.25 -3.96 -2.89
N LEU A 119 9.03 -3.92 -2.38
CA LEU A 119 8.61 -4.61 -1.16
C LEU A 119 8.33 -6.09 -1.36
N ALA A 120 8.12 -6.52 -2.61
CA ALA A 120 8.10 -7.92 -3.04
C ALA A 120 9.40 -8.69 -2.70
N MET A 121 10.35 -8.08 -1.98
CA MET A 121 11.32 -8.74 -1.11
C MET A 121 10.63 -9.64 -0.04
N GLY A 122 10.06 -10.75 -0.50
CA GLY A 122 9.53 -11.83 0.31
C GLY A 122 10.15 -13.16 -0.10
N LEU A 123 9.71 -14.24 0.55
CA LEU A 123 10.03 -15.60 0.15
C LEU A 123 8.90 -16.16 -0.70
N ALA A 124 9.25 -17.07 -1.60
CA ALA A 124 8.33 -17.82 -2.43
C ALA A 124 8.74 -19.29 -2.39
N SER A 125 7.73 -20.16 -2.39
CA SER A 125 7.90 -21.59 -2.58
C SER A 125 7.70 -21.88 -4.06
N VAL A 126 8.74 -22.35 -4.73
CA VAL A 126 8.65 -22.82 -6.11
C VAL A 126 8.47 -24.33 -6.07
N ARG A 127 7.37 -24.78 -6.67
CA ARG A 127 7.03 -26.19 -6.84
C ARG A 127 7.27 -26.57 -8.29
N ILE A 128 8.11 -27.56 -8.49
CA ILE A 128 8.50 -28.05 -9.81
C ILE A 128 8.03 -29.50 -9.89
N ILE A 129 7.42 -29.87 -11.00
CA ILE A 129 7.02 -31.25 -11.29
C ILE A 129 7.71 -31.64 -12.59
N SER A 130 8.69 -32.54 -12.50
CA SER A 130 9.41 -33.10 -13.63
C SER A 130 8.97 -34.55 -13.86
N ARG A 131 8.92 -34.97 -15.13
CA ARG A 131 8.65 -36.37 -15.51
C ARG A 131 9.93 -37.20 -15.64
N ASN A 132 11.00 -36.58 -16.16
CA ASN A 132 12.16 -37.32 -16.68
C ASN A 132 13.50 -36.91 -16.06
N ALA A 133 13.58 -35.71 -15.44
CA ALA A 133 14.85 -35.10 -15.07
C ALA A 133 14.81 -34.45 -13.67
N GLY A 134 13.96 -34.95 -12.76
CA GLY A 134 13.82 -34.35 -11.44
C GLY A 134 15.12 -34.38 -10.63
N GLU A 135 15.83 -35.51 -10.60
CA GLU A 135 17.16 -35.61 -9.94
C GLU A 135 18.18 -34.61 -10.51
N ALA A 136 18.26 -34.47 -11.85
CA ALA A 136 19.17 -33.51 -12.50
C ALA A 136 18.81 -32.05 -12.15
N VAL A 137 17.51 -31.72 -12.16
CA VAL A 137 17.01 -30.41 -11.73
C VAL A 137 17.31 -30.16 -10.25
N ALA A 138 17.13 -31.16 -9.39
CA ALA A 138 17.41 -31.06 -7.96
C ALA A 138 18.87 -30.75 -7.71
N ASP A 139 19.77 -31.47 -8.39
CA ASP A 139 21.20 -31.29 -8.25
C ASP A 139 21.67 -29.96 -8.83
N ALA A 140 21.18 -29.54 -10.00
CA ALA A 140 21.48 -28.22 -10.56
C ALA A 140 21.11 -27.10 -9.59
N LEU A 141 19.91 -27.17 -8.99
CA LEU A 141 19.45 -26.21 -7.99
C LEU A 141 20.29 -26.25 -6.69
N ARG A 142 20.74 -27.43 -6.24
CA ARG A 142 21.64 -27.56 -5.08
C ARG A 142 23.01 -26.95 -5.36
N HIS A 143 23.57 -27.15 -6.55
CA HIS A 143 24.85 -26.57 -6.97
C HIS A 143 24.79 -25.04 -7.01
N GLU A 144 23.64 -24.48 -7.40
CA GLU A 144 23.39 -23.03 -7.32
C GLU A 144 23.26 -22.49 -5.89
N GLY A 145 23.20 -23.37 -4.89
CA GLY A 145 23.00 -23.00 -3.50
C GLY A 145 21.53 -22.75 -3.17
N PHE A 146 20.62 -23.56 -3.69
CA PHE A 146 19.22 -23.60 -3.24
C PHE A 146 18.95 -24.87 -2.43
N GLY A 147 18.10 -24.74 -1.40
CA GLY A 147 17.60 -25.88 -0.66
C GLY A 147 16.44 -26.52 -1.40
N VAL A 148 16.56 -27.80 -1.73
CA VAL A 148 15.57 -28.55 -2.50
C VAL A 148 15.11 -29.78 -1.71
N THR A 149 13.80 -29.96 -1.63
CA THR A 149 13.17 -31.18 -1.10
C THR A 149 12.48 -31.91 -2.24
N GLU A 150 12.72 -33.21 -2.36
CA GLU A 150 12.23 -34.06 -3.44
C GLU A 150 11.17 -35.06 -2.93
N PHE A 151 10.15 -35.31 -3.75
CA PHE A 151 9.09 -36.28 -3.48
C PHE A 151 8.80 -37.06 -4.76
N SER A 152 8.81 -38.40 -4.68
CA SER A 152 8.32 -39.24 -5.78
C SER A 152 6.79 -39.32 -5.75
N GLY A 153 6.15 -39.17 -6.91
CA GLY A 153 4.69 -39.20 -7.05
C GLY A 153 4.23 -39.82 -8.36
N TYR A 154 2.91 -39.78 -8.60
CA TYR A 154 2.27 -40.21 -9.83
C TYR A 154 1.35 -39.12 -10.36
N GLY A 155 1.54 -38.74 -11.62
CA GLY A 155 0.62 -37.92 -12.39
C GLY A 155 -0.26 -38.77 -13.30
N ARG A 156 -1.03 -38.11 -14.16
CA ARG A 156 -1.90 -38.78 -15.15
C ARG A 156 -1.13 -39.74 -16.07
N GLU A 157 0.10 -39.38 -16.42
CA GLU A 157 0.92 -40.06 -17.43
C GLU A 157 1.99 -40.98 -16.82
N GLY A 158 1.95 -41.21 -15.50
CA GLY A 158 2.88 -42.10 -14.82
C GLY A 158 3.65 -41.44 -13.70
N ARG A 159 4.86 -41.92 -13.43
CA ARG A 159 5.72 -41.41 -12.33
C ARG A 159 6.17 -39.99 -12.62
N VAL A 160 6.23 -39.18 -11.57
CA VAL A 160 6.75 -37.82 -11.59
C VAL A 160 7.57 -37.56 -10.34
N GLU A 161 8.52 -36.65 -10.44
CA GLU A 161 9.26 -36.12 -9.30
C GLU A 161 8.82 -34.69 -9.04
N LEU A 162 8.47 -34.45 -7.78
CA LEU A 162 8.04 -33.15 -7.29
C LEU A 162 9.15 -32.58 -6.45
N LEU A 163 9.62 -31.40 -6.84
CA LEU A 163 10.64 -30.65 -6.14
C LEU A 163 10.02 -29.40 -5.53
N LEU A 164 10.42 -29.12 -4.29
CA LEU A 164 10.02 -27.93 -3.56
C LEU A 164 11.27 -27.17 -3.16
N THR A 165 11.34 -25.90 -3.56
CA THR A 165 12.42 -24.99 -3.16
C THR A 165 11.87 -23.69 -2.61
N LEU A 166 12.42 -23.24 -1.49
CA LEU A 166 12.07 -21.97 -0.84
C LEU A 166 13.15 -20.94 -1.17
N VAL A 167 12.80 -19.93 -1.96
CA VAL A 167 13.73 -18.91 -2.45
C VAL A 167 13.23 -17.50 -2.17
N LYS A 168 14.13 -16.52 -2.25
CA LYS A 168 13.71 -15.11 -2.27
C LYS A 168 13.03 -14.84 -3.60
N ARG A 169 12.00 -13.98 -3.60
CA ARG A 169 11.23 -13.66 -4.81
C ARG A 169 12.10 -13.15 -5.96
N ARG A 170 13.18 -12.41 -5.65
CA ARG A 170 14.18 -11.93 -6.63
C ARG A 170 14.97 -13.06 -7.32
N GLN A 171 15.02 -14.25 -6.74
CA GLN A 171 15.74 -15.41 -7.25
C GLN A 171 14.82 -16.37 -8.05
N ILE A 172 13.50 -16.12 -8.10
CA ILE A 172 12.55 -16.99 -8.83
C ILE A 172 12.97 -17.15 -10.29
N ASN A 173 13.25 -16.05 -10.99
CA ASN A 173 13.64 -16.12 -12.40
C ASN A 173 14.92 -16.92 -12.61
N ARG A 174 15.83 -16.93 -11.62
CA ARG A 174 17.04 -17.74 -11.67
C ARG A 174 16.71 -19.22 -11.51
N VAL A 175 15.86 -19.58 -10.54
CA VAL A 175 15.37 -20.97 -10.37
C VAL A 175 14.64 -21.45 -11.63
N ILE A 176 13.75 -20.64 -12.20
CA ILE A 176 13.02 -20.98 -13.43
C ILE A 176 14.01 -21.25 -14.58
N ALA A 177 14.99 -20.36 -14.77
CA ALA A 177 16.00 -20.55 -15.82
C ALA A 177 16.84 -21.82 -15.61
N THR A 178 17.20 -22.16 -14.37
CA THR A 178 17.90 -23.42 -14.06
C THR A 178 17.03 -24.63 -14.36
N VAL A 179 15.75 -24.59 -14.01
CA VAL A 179 14.81 -25.69 -14.26
C VAL A 179 14.60 -25.87 -15.77
N GLU A 180 14.33 -24.79 -16.51
CA GLU A 180 14.10 -24.84 -17.96
C GLU A 180 15.33 -25.30 -18.75
N ALA A 181 16.54 -25.08 -18.23
CA ALA A 181 17.77 -25.56 -18.83
C ALA A 181 17.93 -27.09 -18.75
N GLU A 182 17.45 -27.70 -17.66
CA GLU A 182 17.53 -29.15 -17.42
C GLU A 182 16.28 -29.91 -17.89
N ASP A 183 15.09 -29.31 -17.73
CA ASP A 183 13.81 -29.88 -18.14
C ASP A 183 12.85 -28.78 -18.65
N HIS A 184 12.81 -28.63 -19.97
CA HIS A 184 11.92 -27.67 -20.65
C HIS A 184 10.43 -28.03 -20.51
N ASP A 185 10.09 -29.29 -20.22
CA ASP A 185 8.71 -29.76 -20.06
C ASP A 185 8.25 -29.77 -18.59
N ALA A 186 9.09 -29.29 -17.67
CA ALA A 186 8.77 -29.23 -16.25
C ALA A 186 7.62 -28.26 -15.98
N PHE A 187 6.68 -28.70 -15.14
CA PHE A 187 5.60 -27.85 -14.67
C PHE A 187 6.05 -27.07 -13.43
N ILE A 188 6.06 -25.73 -13.51
CA ILE A 188 6.50 -24.85 -12.44
C ILE A 188 5.31 -24.05 -11.89
N SER A 189 5.14 -24.06 -10.57
CA SER A 189 4.18 -23.22 -9.84
C SER A 189 4.89 -22.44 -8.74
N VAL A 190 4.49 -21.18 -8.53
CA VAL A 190 5.04 -20.31 -7.49
C VAL A 190 3.96 -19.97 -6.48
N GLU A 191 4.20 -20.32 -5.22
CA GLU A 191 3.29 -20.09 -4.12
C GLU A 191 3.94 -19.16 -3.08
N GLU A 192 3.14 -18.30 -2.44
CA GLU A 192 3.62 -17.40 -1.39
C GLU A 192 3.36 -17.99 0.01
N PRO A 193 4.41 -18.39 0.75
CA PRO A 193 4.25 -18.92 2.10
C PRO A 193 3.83 -17.83 3.09
N ARG A 194 2.72 -18.06 3.82
CA ARG A 194 2.19 -17.10 4.81
C ARG A 194 2.99 -17.04 6.10
N THR A 195 3.64 -18.13 6.50
CA THR A 195 4.43 -18.21 7.73
C THR A 195 5.53 -19.22 7.53
N ILE A 196 6.76 -18.85 7.87
CA ILE A 196 7.92 -19.75 7.81
C ILE A 196 8.56 -19.79 9.18
N ARG A 197 8.87 -21.00 9.65
CA ARG A 197 9.61 -21.24 10.89
C ARG A 197 10.75 -22.19 10.56
N ARG A 198 12.00 -21.75 10.81
CA ARG A 198 13.23 -22.51 10.51
C ARG A 198 13.36 -22.82 9.01
N GLY A 199 14.33 -23.66 8.65
CA GLY A 199 14.58 -24.11 7.27
C GLY A 199 15.99 -23.77 6.79
N TRP A 200 16.38 -24.37 5.68
CA TRP A 200 17.72 -24.23 5.09
C TRP A 200 18.09 -22.76 4.83
N LEU A 201 17.16 -21.98 4.29
CA LEU A 201 17.33 -20.54 4.04
C LEU A 201 17.44 -19.68 5.33
N PHE A 202 16.99 -20.23 6.45
CA PHE A 202 17.02 -19.62 7.78
C PHE A 202 18.02 -20.32 8.72
N SER A 203 18.99 -21.05 8.15
CA SER A 203 20.09 -21.64 8.91
C SER A 203 20.85 -20.50 9.61
N THR A 204 20.51 -20.29 10.88
CA THR A 204 21.25 -19.45 11.78
C THR A 204 22.69 -19.94 11.73
N ARG A 205 23.59 -19.11 11.21
CA ARG A 205 25.03 -19.31 11.32
C ARG A 205 25.35 -19.34 12.82
N ARG A 206 25.31 -20.53 13.43
CA ARG A 206 25.78 -20.75 14.80
C ARG A 206 27.30 -20.57 14.76
N LYS A 207 27.78 -19.47 15.34
CA LYS A 207 29.07 -19.41 16.01
C LYS A 207 28.82 -19.53 17.50
#